data_AF-A0A1V4QC34-F1
#
_entry.id   AF-A0A1V4QC34-F1
#
_cell.length_a   1.000
_cell.length_b   1.000
_cell.length_c   1.000
_cell.angle_alpha   90.00
_cell.angle_beta   90.00
_cell.angle_gamma   90.00
#
_symmetry.space_group_name_H-M   'P 1'
#
loop_
_entity.id
_entity.type
_entity.pdbx_description
1 polymer ?
#
loop_
_entity_poly.entity_id
_entity_poly.type
_entity_poly.pdbx_seq_one_letter_code
_entity_poly.pdbx_strand_id
1 'polypeptide(L)'
;MSGARDILAAVSRAESPTASSRRVASTDIVAAAQRFPRLRYMGSKYRLLPHLERTFAEIGGSTAVDAFSGSGVVSYLLKAQGFTVAT
;
A
#
# COMPACT_ATOMS: atom_id res chain seq x y z
N MET A 1 41.00 14.78 -25.90
CA MET A 1 40.03 13.84 -25.31
C MET A 1 39.66 14.31 -23.91
N SER A 2 38.52 14.98 -23.71
CA SER A 2 38.04 15.33 -22.35
C SER A 2 36.57 15.76 -22.35
N GLY A 3 35.70 14.99 -23.02
CA GLY A 3 34.27 15.30 -23.16
C GLY A 3 33.33 14.30 -22.45
N ALA A 4 33.85 13.44 -21.58
CA ALA A 4 33.10 12.28 -21.06
C ALA A 4 32.94 12.26 -19.52
N ARG A 5 33.26 13.36 -18.82
CA ARG A 5 33.22 13.39 -17.34
C ARG A 5 32.03 14.13 -16.73
N ASP A 6 31.28 14.91 -17.52
CA ASP A 6 30.19 15.75 -16.97
C ASP A 6 28.81 15.09 -16.94
N ILE A 7 28.62 13.92 -17.58
CA ILE A 7 27.31 13.24 -17.60
C ILE A 7 27.08 12.43 -16.31
N LEU A 8 28.14 11.96 -15.65
CA LEU A 8 28.02 11.11 -14.45
C LEU A 8 27.70 11.90 -13.17
N ALA A 9 27.77 13.23 -13.20
CA ALA A 9 27.46 14.09 -12.04
C ALA A 9 25.94 14.38 -11.88
N ALA A 10 25.12 14.09 -12.90
CA ALA A 10 23.69 14.40 -12.89
C ALA A 10 22.80 13.29 -12.29
N VAL A 11 23.36 12.13 -11.92
CA VAL A 11 22.62 10.98 -11.37
C VAL A 11 22.90 10.78 -9.87
N SER A 12 23.02 11.88 -9.09
CA SER A 12 23.33 11.75 -7.66
C SER A 12 22.53 12.63 -6.70
N ARG A 13 21.47 13.34 -7.14
CA ARG A 13 20.59 14.07 -6.20
C ARG A 13 19.14 14.10 -6.66
N ALA A 14 18.46 13.00 -6.45
CA ALA A 14 17.04 13.01 -6.18
C ALA A 14 16.81 12.17 -4.91
N GLU A 15 17.30 12.70 -3.77
CA GLU A 15 16.69 12.36 -2.49
C GLU A 15 15.26 12.88 -2.55
N SER A 16 14.32 11.97 -2.81
CA SER A 16 12.89 12.23 -2.66
C SER A 16 12.64 12.69 -1.23
N PRO A 17 11.88 13.78 -1.01
CA PRO A 17 11.62 14.29 0.33
C PRO A 17 10.86 13.20 1.09
N THR A 18 11.48 12.66 2.13
CA THR A 18 10.84 11.72 3.04
C THR A 18 9.75 12.49 3.76
N ALA A 19 8.54 12.47 3.19
CA ALA A 19 7.34 12.89 3.90
C ALA A 19 7.31 12.09 5.20
N SER A 20 7.33 12.81 6.33
CA SER A 20 7.29 12.21 7.66
C SER A 20 5.98 11.43 7.79
N SER A 21 6.04 10.15 7.43
CA SER A 21 4.90 9.24 7.48
C SER A 21 4.63 8.97 8.94
N ARG A 22 3.53 9.54 9.44
CA ARG A 22 2.96 9.15 10.72
C ARG A 22 2.76 7.63 10.67
N ARG A 23 3.58 6.88 11.41
CA ARG A 23 3.42 5.43 11.55
C ARG A 23 2.06 5.16 12.19
N VAL A 24 1.11 4.65 11.39
CA VAL A 24 -0.18 4.18 11.87
C VAL A 24 0.01 2.77 12.43
N ALA A 25 -0.52 2.49 13.62
CA ALA A 25 -0.40 1.16 14.22
C ALA A 25 -1.27 0.13 13.46
N SER A 26 -0.81 -1.12 13.35
CA SER A 26 -1.56 -2.19 12.67
C SER A 26 -2.99 -2.37 13.20
N THR A 27 -3.21 -2.21 14.51
CA THR A 27 -4.55 -2.26 15.10
C THR A 27 -5.48 -1.19 14.56
N ASP A 28 -4.98 0.03 14.34
CA ASP A 28 -5.77 1.15 13.80
C ASP A 28 -6.13 0.92 12.34
N ILE A 29 -5.20 0.34 11.57
CA ILE A 29 -5.40 -0.04 10.17
C ILE A 29 -6.51 -1.09 10.05
N VAL A 30 -6.44 -2.16 10.84
CA VAL A 30 -7.48 -3.20 10.87
C VAL A 30 -8.81 -2.61 11.31
N ALA A 31 -8.83 -1.78 12.35
CA ALA A 31 -10.06 -1.14 12.84
C ALA A 31 -10.68 -0.22 11.77
N ALA A 32 -9.86 0.54 11.04
CA ALA A 32 -10.31 1.35 9.91
C ALA A 32 -10.91 0.46 8.81
N ALA A 33 -10.22 -0.62 8.42
CA ALA A 33 -10.70 -1.55 7.41
C ALA A 33 -12.00 -2.26 7.78
N GLN A 34 -12.23 -2.53 9.07
CA GLN A 34 -13.47 -3.10 9.58
C GLN A 34 -14.68 -2.16 9.52
N ARG A 35 -14.47 -0.85 9.26
CA ARG A 35 -15.57 0.09 8.96
C ARG A 35 -16.12 -0.07 7.55
N PHE A 36 -15.47 -0.88 6.70
CA PHE A 36 -15.95 -1.16 5.35
C PHE A 36 -17.38 -1.75 5.40
N PRO A 37 -18.33 -1.24 4.58
CA PRO A 37 -19.71 -1.72 4.59
C PRO A 37 -19.80 -3.24 4.45
N ARG A 38 -20.62 -3.87 5.30
CA ARG A 38 -20.83 -5.32 5.22
C ARG A 38 -21.77 -5.64 4.07
N LEU A 39 -21.19 -6.00 2.94
CA LEU A 39 -21.91 -6.46 1.75
C LEU A 39 -22.02 -7.99 1.75
N ARG A 40 -23.14 -8.51 1.26
CA ARG A 40 -23.27 -9.94 0.98
C ARG A 40 -22.57 -10.24 -0.33
N TYR A 41 -21.33 -10.75 -0.24
CA TYR A 41 -20.54 -11.24 -1.37
C TYR A 41 -19.90 -12.56 -0.99
N MET A 42 -20.13 -13.60 -1.82
CA MET A 42 -19.54 -14.92 -1.58
C MET A 42 -18.02 -14.86 -1.65
N GLY A 43 -17.34 -15.43 -0.65
CA GLY A 43 -15.88 -15.41 -0.58
C GLY A 43 -15.27 -14.08 -0.13
N SER A 44 -16.05 -13.16 0.44
CA SER A 44 -15.51 -11.94 1.07
C SER A 44 -14.43 -12.27 2.10
N LYS A 45 -13.30 -11.57 2.02
CA LYS A 45 -12.12 -11.78 2.88
C LYS A 45 -12.17 -11.00 4.19
N TYR A 46 -13.33 -10.46 4.58
CA TYR A 46 -13.50 -9.63 5.77
C TYR A 46 -12.93 -10.25 7.06
N ARG A 47 -13.10 -11.56 7.26
CA ARG A 47 -12.56 -12.23 8.46
C ARG A 47 -11.03 -12.39 8.45
N LEU A 48 -10.41 -12.30 7.28
CA LEU A 48 -8.97 -12.47 7.11
C LEU A 48 -8.19 -11.15 7.18
N LEU A 49 -8.86 -10.00 7.33
CA LEU A 49 -8.21 -8.69 7.32
C LEU A 49 -7.02 -8.57 8.29
N PRO A 50 -7.07 -9.06 9.55
CA PRO A 50 -5.91 -8.96 10.44
C PRO A 50 -4.69 -9.75 9.95
N HIS A 51 -4.90 -10.85 9.23
CA HIS A 51 -3.82 -11.66 8.66
C HIS A 51 -3.26 -11.01 7.40
N LEU A 52 -4.16 -10.57 6.50
CA LEU A 52 -3.78 -9.89 5.27
C LEU A 52 -3.02 -8.58 5.54
N GLU A 53 -3.45 -7.81 6.55
CA GLU A 53 -2.78 -6.58 6.99
C GLU A 53 -1.30 -6.85 7.31
N ARG A 54 -1.02 -7.83 8.17
CA ARG A 54 0.36 -8.20 8.52
C ARG A 54 1.15 -8.67 7.31
N THR A 55 0.57 -9.52 6.48
CA THR A 55 1.25 -10.02 5.27
C THR A 55 1.59 -8.88 4.30
N PHE A 56 0.69 -7.92 4.08
CA PHE A 56 0.97 -6.77 3.22
C PHE A 56 2.00 -5.81 3.83
N ALA A 57 1.99 -5.64 5.15
CA ALA A 57 3.00 -4.86 5.85
C ALA A 57 4.41 -5.49 5.76
N GLU A 58 4.49 -6.82 5.79
CA GLU A 58 5.73 -7.58 5.60
C GLU A 58 6.25 -7.51 4.15
N ILE A 59 5.35 -7.62 3.17
CA ILE A 59 5.71 -7.52 1.75
C ILE A 59 6.12 -6.08 1.39
N GLY A 60 5.44 -5.08 1.96
CA GLY A 60 5.63 -3.67 1.68
C GLY A 60 5.17 -3.25 0.28
N GLY A 61 5.53 -2.02 -0.11
CA GLY A 61 5.18 -1.42 -1.39
C GLY A 61 4.37 -0.13 -1.26
N SER A 62 4.05 0.48 -2.40
CA SER A 62 3.29 1.74 -2.48
C SER A 62 2.10 1.66 -3.43
N THR A 63 2.07 0.67 -4.32
CA THR A 63 1.00 0.45 -5.29
C THR A 63 0.56 -1.01 -5.27
N ALA A 64 -0.72 -1.26 -5.53
CA ALA A 64 -1.29 -2.60 -5.64
C ALA A 64 -2.36 -2.66 -6.72
N VAL A 65 -2.52 -3.82 -7.33
CA VAL A 65 -3.63 -4.12 -8.25
C VAL A 65 -4.52 -5.16 -7.60
N ASP A 66 -5.81 -4.86 -7.45
CA ASP A 66 -6.82 -5.79 -6.96
C ASP A 66 -7.70 -6.28 -8.13
N ALA A 67 -7.14 -7.21 -8.92
CA ALA A 67 -7.81 -7.78 -10.10
C ALA A 67 -9.06 -8.62 -9.76
N PHE A 68 -9.27 -8.96 -8.48
CA PHE A 68 -10.36 -9.80 -8.01
C PHE A 68 -11.01 -9.20 -6.76
N SER A 69 -11.38 -7.93 -6.88
CA SER A 69 -11.82 -7.10 -5.76
C SER A 69 -13.05 -7.63 -5.04
N GLY A 70 -13.98 -8.26 -5.76
CA GLY A 70 -15.17 -8.89 -5.19
C GLY A 70 -15.96 -7.92 -4.29
N SER A 71 -16.00 -8.16 -2.97
CA SER A 71 -16.61 -7.21 -2.03
C SER A 71 -15.89 -5.86 -1.91
N GLY A 72 -14.65 -5.73 -2.39
CA GLY A 72 -13.81 -4.52 -2.26
C GLY A 72 -13.09 -4.36 -0.92
N VAL A 73 -13.34 -5.24 0.06
CA VAL A 73 -12.80 -5.11 1.42
C VAL A 73 -11.26 -5.19 1.48
N VAL A 74 -10.62 -5.93 0.57
CA VAL A 74 -9.15 -6.07 0.53
C VAL A 74 -8.51 -4.81 -0.05
N SER A 75 -9.03 -4.30 -1.17
CA SER A 75 -8.69 -2.97 -1.68
C SER A 75 -8.80 -1.88 -0.62
N TYR A 76 -9.85 -1.91 0.20
CA TYR A 76 -10.04 -0.91 1.26
C TYR A 76 -8.98 -1.03 2.37
N LEU A 77 -8.60 -2.25 2.76
CA LEU A 77 -7.49 -2.49 3.70
C LEU A 77 -6.15 -1.97 3.15
N LEU A 78 -5.83 -2.27 1.89
CA LEU A 78 -4.61 -1.80 1.24
C LEU A 78 -4.55 -0.26 1.21
N LYS A 79 -5.67 0.40 0.88
CA LYS A 79 -5.77 1.88 0.96
C LYS A 79 -5.56 2.39 2.39
N ALA A 80 -6.09 1.70 3.41
CA ALA A 80 -5.86 2.06 4.81
C ALA A 80 -4.39 1.90 5.24
N GLN A 81 -3.63 1.01 4.60
CA GLN A 81 -2.18 0.87 4.75
C GLN A 81 -1.36 1.88 3.93
N GLY A 82 -2.00 2.73 3.13
CA GLY A 82 -1.34 3.76 2.33
C GLY A 82 -0.96 3.31 0.91
N PHE A 83 -1.41 2.15 0.45
CA PHE A 83 -1.23 1.76 -0.95
C PHE A 83 -2.11 2.59 -1.87
N THR A 84 -1.58 2.97 -3.02
CA THR A 84 -2.38 3.40 -4.18
C THR A 84 -2.88 2.15 -4.90
N VAL A 85 -4.20 1.94 -4.89
CA VAL A 85 -4.79 0.69 -5.42
C VAL A 85 -5.52 0.95 -6.73
N ALA A 86 -5.14 0.21 -7.78
CA ALA A 86 -5.92 0.07 -9.00
C ALA A 86 -6.84 -1.16 -8.87
N THR A 87 -8.12 -0.98 -9.18
CA THR A 87 -9.18 -1.98 -9.00
C THR A 87 -9.91 -2.23 -10.30
#